data_AF-R6K013-F1
#
_entry.id   AF-R6K013-F1
#
_cell.length_a   1.000
_cell.length_b   1.000
_cell.length_c   1.000
_cell.angle_alpha   90.00
_cell.angle_beta   90.00
_cell.angle_gamma   90.00
#
_symmetry.space_group_name_H-M   'P 1'
#
loop_
_entity.id
_entity.type
_entity.pdbx_description
1 polymer ?
#
loop_
_entity_poly.entity_id
_entity_poly.type
_entity_poly.pdbx_seq_one_letter_code
_entity_poly.pdbx_strand_id
1 'polypeptide(L)' 'MNWKEIWMTLFGTTQWLGLNIGFWVAMAAVLLIVILMNVIFWGIKPRQSKTDEPKKA' A
#
# COMPACT_ATOMS: atom_id res chain seq x y z
N MET A 1 -15.20 17.50 19.29
CA MET A 1 -15.52 16.18 18.73
C MET A 1 -14.41 15.23 19.14
N ASN A 2 -14.68 14.31 20.06
CA ASN A 2 -13.64 13.50 20.69
C ASN A 2 -13.06 12.53 19.66
N TRP A 3 -11.78 12.68 19.32
CA TRP A 3 -11.06 11.75 18.46
C TRP A 3 -11.17 10.29 18.95
N LYS A 4 -11.26 10.10 20.28
CA LYS A 4 -11.54 8.81 20.92
C LYS A 4 -12.92 8.24 20.58
N GLU A 5 -13.97 9.06 20.46
CA GLU A 5 -15.31 8.59 20.07
C GLU A 5 -15.34 8.17 18.61
N ILE A 6 -14.63 8.87 17.73
CA ILE A 6 -14.51 8.51 16.31
C ILE A 6 -13.81 7.15 16.18
N TRP A 7 -12.73 6.93 16.93
CA TRP A 7 -12.08 5.61 17.00
C TRP A 7 -13.01 4.55 17.62
N MET A 8 -13.70 4.84 18.72
CA MET A 8 -14.59 3.87 19.36
C MET A 8 -15.82 3.52 18.52
N THR A 9 -16.33 4.43 17.67
CA THR A 9 -17.46 4.15 16.78
C THR A 9 -17.02 3.41 15.51
N LEU A 10 -15.89 3.78 14.93
CA LEU A 10 -15.32 3.10 13.76
C LEU A 10 -14.81 1.69 14.09
N PHE A 11 -14.19 1.50 15.25
CA PHE A 11 -13.66 0.21 15.70
C PHE A 11 -14.57 -0.54 16.69
N GLY A 12 -15.71 0.03 17.10
CA GLY A 12 -16.64 -0.59 18.06
C GLY A 12 -17.80 -1.34 17.41
N THR A 13 -18.11 -1.09 16.13
CA THR A 13 -19.12 -1.84 15.38
C THR A 13 -18.42 -3.02 14.68
N THR A 14 -17.95 -3.98 15.47
CA THR A 14 -16.86 -4.92 15.11
C THR A 14 -17.25 -6.13 14.28
N GLN A 15 -18.44 -6.22 13.71
CA GLN A 15 -18.84 -7.43 12.98
C GLN A 15 -19.57 -7.11 11.68
N TRP A 16 -18.91 -7.39 10.56
CA TRP A 16 -19.55 -7.48 9.26
C TRP A 16 -19.27 -8.87 8.69
N LEU A 17 -20.32 -9.64 8.41
CA LEU A 17 -20.26 -11.05 7.99
C LEU A 17 -19.54 -11.99 9.00
N GLY A 18 -19.53 -11.65 10.29
CA GLY A 18 -18.85 -12.43 11.33
C GLY A 18 -17.33 -12.23 11.40
N LEU A 19 -16.76 -11.36 10.55
CA LEU A 19 -15.34 -10.97 10.57
C LEU A 19 -15.18 -9.53 11.10
N ASN A 20 -14.08 -9.30 11.81
CA ASN A 20 -13.78 -8.01 12.41
C ASN A 20 -13.52 -6.95 11.32
N ILE A 21 -14.09 -5.74 11.45
CA ILE A 21 -13.78 -4.64 10.51
C ILE A 21 -12.29 -4.28 10.52
N GLY A 22 -11.59 -4.47 11.64
CA GLY A 22 -10.12 -4.36 11.68
C GLY A 22 -9.41 -5.32 10.73
N PHE A 23 -9.96 -6.53 10.52
CA PHE A 23 -9.45 -7.48 9.53
C PHE A 23 -9.67 -6.97 8.10
N TRP A 24 -10.86 -6.45 7.80
CA TRP A 24 -11.16 -5.86 6.50
C TRP A 24 -10.30 -4.62 6.20
N VAL A 25 -10.09 -3.75 7.19
CA VAL A 25 -9.22 -2.58 7.07
C VAL A 25 -7.77 -3.02 6.86
N ALA A 26 -7.29 -4.05 7.56
CA ALA A 26 -5.96 -4.61 7.35
C ALA A 26 -5.83 -5.22 5.93
N MET A 27 -6.82 -5.98 5.45
CA MET A 27 -6.83 -6.54 4.10
C MET A 27 -6.82 -5.44 3.02
N ALA A 28 -7.63 -4.40 3.19
CA ALA A 28 -7.65 -3.25 2.28
C ALA A 28 -6.31 -2.50 2.27
N ALA A 29 -5.70 -2.29 3.43
CA ALA A 29 -4.39 -1.65 3.54
C ALA A 29 -3.29 -2.48 2.84
N VAL A 30 -3.28 -3.79 3.03
CA VAL A 30 -2.33 -4.69 2.36
C VAL A 30 -2.50 -4.65 0.85
N LEU A 31 -3.74 -4.74 0.34
CA LEU A 31 -4.03 -4.63 -1.10
C LEU A 31 -3.55 -3.29 -1.68
N LEU A 32 -3.78 -2.20 -0.95
CA LEU A 32 -3.34 -0.87 -1.37
C LEU A 32 -1.82 -0.79 -1.49
N ILE A 33 -1.08 -1.35 -0.52
CA ILE A 33 0.39 -1.40 -0.55
C ILE A 33 0.90 -2.23 -1.73
N VAL A 34 0.26 -3.37 -2.03
CA VAL A 34 0.63 -4.23 -3.16
C VAL A 34 0.43 -3.50 -4.49
N ILE A 35 -0.71 -2.82 -4.66
CA ILE A 35 -0.99 -2.01 -5.87
C ILE A 35 0.05 -0.89 -5.99
N LEU A 36 0.35 -0.19 -4.89
CA LEU A 36 1.35 0.87 -4.88
C LEU A 36 2.71 0.35 -5.35
N MET A 37 3.17 -0.78 -4.80
CA MET A 37 4.43 -1.39 -5.22
C MET A 37 4.41 -1.85 -6.68
N ASN A 38 3.29 -2.39 -7.15
CA ASN A 38 3.14 -2.79 -8.55
C ASN A 38 3.21 -1.59 -9.51
N VAL A 39 2.56 -0.48 -9.17
CA VAL A 39 2.61 0.77 -9.96
C VAL A 39 4.00 1.37 -9.93
N ILE A 40 4.66 1.39 -8.77
CA ILE A 40 6.05 1.84 -8.63
C ILE A 40 6.96 0.97 -9.50
N PHE A 41 6.81 -0.36 -9.46
CA PHE A 41 7.59 -1.28 -10.28
C PHE A 41 7.39 -1.05 -11.78
N TRP A 42 6.19 -0.63 -12.20
CA TRP A 42 5.92 -0.29 -13.59
C TRP A 42 6.47 1.09 -13.99
N GLY A 43 6.49 2.04 -13.05
CA GLY A 43 7.01 3.40 -13.26
C GLY A 43 8.53 3.50 -13.20
N ILE A 44 9.20 2.57 -12.50
CA ILE A 44 10.66 2.49 -12.53
C ILE A 44 11.06 1.92 -13.89
N LYS A 45 11.39 2.82 -14.82
CA LYS A 45 12.05 2.46 -16.07
C LYS A 45 13.31 1.66 -15.71
N PRO A 46 13.51 0.43 -16.25
CA PRO A 46 14.70 -0.35 -15.95
C PRO A 46 15.90 0.55 -16.23
N ARG A 47 16.80 0.70 -15.23
CA ARG A 47 18.06 1.42 -15.38
C ARG A 47 18.69 0.90 -16.67
N GLN A 48 18.74 1.76 -17.70
CA GLN A 48 19.60 1.47 -18.82
C GLN A 48 21.00 1.37 -18.23
N SER A 49 21.54 0.17 -18.24
CA SER A 49 22.96 -0.07 -18.03
C SER A 49 23.69 0.87 -18.98
N LYS A 50 24.22 1.97 -18.43
CA LYS A 50 25.33 2.69 -19.06
C LYS A 50 26.57 1.81 -18.93
N THR A 51 26.51 0.63 -19.54
CA THR A 51 27.70 -0.02 -20.07
C THR A 51 27.68 0.44 -21.51
N ASP A 52 28.47 1.46 -21.81
CA ASP A 52 29.04 1.73 -23.13
C ASP A 52 30.00 2.91 -22.94
N GLU A 53 31.14 2.63 -22.30
CA GLU A 53 32.37 3.30 -22.70
C GLU A 53 32.67 2.87 -24.15
N PRO A 54 32.95 3.82 -25.04
CA PRO A 54 34.05 3.63 -25.95
C PRO A 54 35.11 4.69 -25.65
N LYS A 55 36.20 4.21 -25.05
CA LYS A 55 37.53 4.81 -25.01
C LYS A 55 37.84 5.50 -26.35
N LYS A 56 37.90 6.84 -26.35
CA LYS A 56 38.32 7.64 -27.51
C LYS A 56 39.84 7.57 -27.62
N ALA A 57 40.32 6.93 -28.69
CA ALA A 57 41.70 6.91 -29.15
C ALA A 57 42.14 8.26 -29.72
#